data_AF-A0A1U7IAN1-F1
#
_entry.id   AF-A0A1U7IAN1-F1
#
_cell.length_a   1.000
_cell.length_b   1.000
_cell.length_c   1.000
_cell.angle_alpha   90.00
_cell.angle_beta   90.00
_cell.angle_gamma   90.00
#
_symmetry.space_group_name_H-M   'P 1'
#
loop_
_entity.id
_entity.type
_entity.pdbx_description
1 polymer ?
#
loop_
_entity_poly.entity_id
_entity_poly.type
_entity_poly.pdbx_seq_one_letter_code
_entity_poly.pdbx_strand_id
1 'polypeptide(L)'
;MNYLNLGCGSRFHPDWTNVDFVSTSEGVIAHNLNEGIPFSDSSFDVIYHSHVLEHFSKQEAELFLRECYRVLRPQGFLRVVVPDLEQIVRIYLTALEKASDGSLEWDFNYEWIFLEMYDQTVRNQPGGEMANYLYRKDLPNQQFVLERLGREANNLIEAAKKESQGTNVVNKEDKIEKILKNIFRFLRYPKYRRELLLKGILGKEYNFLQLGRFRQSGEIHQWMYDRYSLAMLLKKCGMENIVQRTATESYIANWHTFNLDTEPDGTVYKPDSLFMEAIKPSGSTI
;
A
#
# COMPACT_ATOMS: atom_id res chain seq x y z
N MET A 1 -9.62 -22.87 12.20
CA MET A 1 -9.04 -21.62 12.71
C MET A 1 -9.86 -20.48 12.15
N ASN A 2 -10.01 -19.40 12.92
CA ASN A 2 -10.62 -18.15 12.47
C ASN A 2 -9.51 -17.23 11.96
N TYR A 3 -9.59 -16.84 10.69
CA TYR A 3 -8.59 -16.01 10.03
C TYR A 3 -9.15 -14.62 9.71
N LEU A 4 -8.36 -13.56 9.94
CA LEU A 4 -8.72 -12.18 9.67
C LEU A 4 -7.69 -11.51 8.75
N ASN A 5 -8.16 -10.97 7.63
CA ASN A 5 -7.36 -10.23 6.66
C ASN A 5 -7.79 -8.76 6.68
N LEU A 6 -6.88 -7.86 7.07
CA LEU A 6 -7.14 -6.43 7.22
C LEU A 6 -6.50 -5.66 6.06
N GLY A 7 -7.26 -4.77 5.43
CA GLY A 7 -6.83 -4.02 4.24
C GLY A 7 -6.62 -4.94 3.04
N CYS A 8 -7.58 -5.82 2.78
CA CYS A 8 -7.39 -6.90 1.81
C CYS A 8 -7.36 -6.46 0.34
N GLY A 9 -7.87 -5.26 0.03
CA GLY A 9 -8.02 -4.76 -1.33
C GLY A 9 -8.72 -5.78 -2.24
N SER A 10 -8.01 -6.22 -3.28
CA SER A 10 -8.46 -7.29 -4.19
C SER A 10 -7.80 -8.66 -3.92
N ARG A 11 -6.91 -8.74 -2.93
CA ARG A 11 -6.11 -9.94 -2.61
C ARG A 11 -6.61 -10.56 -1.31
N PHE A 12 -7.59 -11.46 -1.44
CA PHE A 12 -8.23 -12.12 -0.32
C PHE A 12 -8.57 -13.57 -0.61
N HIS A 13 -8.84 -14.33 0.44
CA HIS A 13 -9.19 -15.75 0.37
C HIS A 13 -10.58 -15.98 1.02
N PRO A 14 -11.43 -16.85 0.45
CA PRO A 14 -12.79 -17.08 0.95
C PRO A 14 -12.85 -17.64 2.39
N ASP A 15 -11.83 -18.38 2.82
CA ASP A 15 -11.75 -18.90 4.19
C ASP A 15 -11.40 -17.83 5.25
N TRP A 16 -11.10 -16.60 4.81
CA TRP A 16 -10.73 -15.49 5.68
C TRP A 16 -11.91 -14.53 5.86
N THR A 17 -12.02 -13.96 7.05
CA THR A 17 -12.82 -12.75 7.24
C THR A 17 -12.02 -11.59 6.66
N ASN A 18 -12.54 -10.94 5.62
CA ASN A 18 -11.81 -9.91 4.89
C ASN A 18 -12.39 -8.52 5.17
N VAL A 19 -11.54 -7.57 5.50
CA VAL A 19 -11.91 -6.20 5.83
C VAL A 19 -11.12 -5.24 4.95
N ASP A 20 -11.78 -4.23 4.40
CA ASP A 20 -11.14 -3.15 3.65
C ASP A 20 -11.89 -1.83 3.84
N PHE A 21 -11.25 -0.69 3.56
CA PHE A 21 -11.90 0.62 3.62
C PHE A 21 -13.08 0.72 2.64
N VAL A 22 -12.98 0.07 1.47
CA VAL A 22 -14.05 -0.04 0.49
C VAL A 22 -14.32 -1.51 0.20
N SER A 23 -15.59 -1.92 0.29
CA SER A 23 -15.98 -3.28 -0.13
C SER A 23 -15.75 -3.46 -1.63
N THR A 24 -14.82 -4.35 -1.98
CA THR A 24 -14.48 -4.73 -3.36
C THR A 24 -15.27 -5.94 -3.85
N SER A 25 -15.88 -6.71 -2.93
CA SER A 25 -16.72 -7.87 -3.22
C SER A 25 -17.68 -8.17 -2.06
N GLU A 26 -18.67 -9.03 -2.28
CA GLU A 26 -19.64 -9.46 -1.25
C GLU A 26 -18.99 -10.08 0.00
N GLY A 27 -17.80 -10.69 -0.16
CA GLY A 27 -17.03 -11.28 0.93
C GLY A 27 -16.12 -10.30 1.70
N VAL A 28 -16.18 -8.99 1.40
CA VAL A 28 -15.32 -7.97 2.00
C VAL A 28 -16.16 -6.98 2.80
N ILE A 29 -15.88 -6.91 4.10
CA ILE A 29 -16.51 -5.99 5.04
C ILE A 29 -15.89 -4.60 4.86
N ALA A 30 -16.71 -3.62 4.48
CA ALA A 30 -16.29 -2.22 4.41
C ALA A 30 -16.15 -1.64 5.83
N HIS A 31 -14.93 -1.31 6.25
CA HIS A 31 -14.68 -0.71 7.55
C HIS A 31 -13.40 0.13 7.57
N ASN A 32 -13.44 1.25 8.28
CA ASN A 32 -12.28 2.13 8.47
C ASN A 32 -11.44 1.67 9.65
N LEU A 33 -10.24 1.14 9.38
CA LEU A 33 -9.35 0.63 10.42
C LEU A 33 -8.78 1.71 11.36
N ASN A 34 -8.90 3.00 11.01
CA ASN A 34 -8.62 4.10 11.94
C ASN A 34 -9.62 4.16 13.11
N GLU A 35 -10.79 3.53 12.97
CA GLU A 35 -11.85 3.48 13.98
C GLU A 35 -11.74 2.22 14.86
N GLY A 36 -10.65 1.45 14.71
CA GLY A 36 -10.43 0.17 15.38
C GLY A 36 -10.93 -1.03 14.57
N ILE A 37 -10.74 -2.24 15.11
CA ILE A 37 -11.15 -3.48 14.43
C ILE A 37 -12.53 -3.91 14.95
N PRO A 38 -13.56 -4.08 14.10
CA PRO A 38 -14.96 -4.19 14.51
C PRO A 38 -15.35 -5.59 14.99
N PHE A 39 -14.45 -6.25 15.74
CA PHE A 39 -14.65 -7.60 16.25
C PHE A 39 -14.34 -7.66 17.75
N SER A 40 -14.93 -8.64 18.42
CA SER A 40 -14.71 -8.88 19.85
C SER A 40 -13.28 -9.34 20.15
N ASP A 41 -12.86 -9.15 21.38
CA ASP A 41 -11.57 -9.61 21.89
C ASP A 41 -11.40 -11.12 21.68
N SER A 42 -10.17 -11.55 21.38
CA SER A 42 -9.81 -12.97 21.25
C SER A 42 -10.75 -13.79 20.34
N SER A 43 -11.16 -13.20 19.22
CA SER A 43 -12.07 -13.79 18.23
C SER A 43 -11.34 -14.54 17.10
N PHE A 44 -10.08 -14.20 16.83
CA PHE A 44 -9.29 -14.76 15.73
C PHE A 44 -8.08 -15.56 16.20
N ASP A 45 -7.74 -16.62 15.46
CA ASP A 45 -6.53 -17.41 15.67
C ASP A 45 -5.35 -16.84 14.87
N VAL A 46 -5.65 -16.19 13.74
CA VAL A 46 -4.66 -15.61 12.83
C VAL A 46 -5.13 -14.25 12.32
N ILE A 47 -4.24 -13.27 12.35
CA ILE A 47 -4.43 -11.98 11.69
C ILE A 47 -3.33 -11.79 10.66
N TYR A 48 -3.72 -11.31 9.48
CA TYR A 48 -2.83 -10.94 8.40
C TYR A 48 -3.19 -9.54 7.90
N HIS A 49 -2.17 -8.75 7.59
CA HIS A 49 -2.32 -7.58 6.75
C HIS A 49 -1.05 -7.37 5.93
N SER A 50 -1.23 -6.86 4.71
CA SER A 50 -0.15 -6.60 3.77
C SER A 50 -0.32 -5.24 3.14
N HIS A 51 0.72 -4.41 3.26
CA HIS A 51 0.77 -3.05 2.74
C HIS A 51 -0.37 -2.18 3.30
N VAL A 52 -0.39 -2.06 4.63
CA VAL A 52 -1.44 -1.40 5.43
C VAL A 52 -0.82 -0.53 6.52
N LEU A 53 0.14 -1.09 7.27
CA LEU A 53 0.71 -0.45 8.46
C LEU A 53 1.47 0.84 8.13
N GLU A 54 2.08 0.92 6.96
CA GLU A 54 2.81 2.08 6.46
C GLU A 54 1.93 3.31 6.21
N HIS A 55 0.61 3.11 6.05
CA HIS A 55 -0.33 4.20 5.85
C HIS A 55 -0.78 4.89 7.14
N PHE A 56 -0.39 4.35 8.30
CA PHE A 56 -0.66 4.94 9.60
C PHE A 56 0.53 5.76 10.08
N SER A 57 0.27 6.89 10.75
CA SER A 57 1.31 7.56 11.53
C SER A 57 1.85 6.61 12.62
N LYS A 58 3.02 6.90 13.18
CA LYS A 58 3.61 6.05 14.24
C LYS A 58 2.64 5.77 15.40
N GLN A 59 1.90 6.78 15.82
CA GLN A 59 0.95 6.67 16.92
C GLN A 59 -0.25 5.80 16.52
N GLU A 60 -0.80 6.02 15.34
CA GLU A 60 -1.94 5.24 14.83
C GLU A 60 -1.54 3.79 14.56
N ALA A 61 -0.33 3.54 14.04
CA ALA A 61 0.21 2.20 13.81
C ALA A 61 0.31 1.39 15.11
N GLU A 62 0.74 2.01 16.21
CA GLU A 62 0.74 1.37 17.53
C GLU A 62 -0.68 1.03 17.99
N LEU A 63 -1.63 1.97 17.85
CA LEU A 63 -3.04 1.73 18.21
C LEU A 63 -3.64 0.59 17.37
N PHE A 64 -3.38 0.58 16.07
CA PHE A 64 -3.84 -0.46 15.15
C PHE A 64 -3.27 -1.84 15.52
N LEU A 65 -1.97 -1.94 15.85
CA LEU A 65 -1.38 -3.20 16.30
C LEU A 65 -1.86 -3.63 17.69
N ARG A 66 -2.25 -2.69 18.57
CA ARG A 66 -2.94 -3.01 19.83
C ARG A 66 -4.35 -3.56 19.59
N GLU A 67 -5.06 -3.07 18.58
CA GLU A 67 -6.33 -3.66 18.15
C GLU A 67 -6.14 -5.07 17.58
N CYS A 68 -5.08 -5.29 16.79
CA CYS A 68 -4.71 -6.63 16.35
C CYS A 68 -4.46 -7.55 17.55
N TYR A 69 -3.69 -7.08 18.54
CA TYR A 69 -3.47 -7.81 19.80
C TYR A 69 -4.80 -8.10 20.53
N ARG A 70 -5.72 -7.14 20.60
CA ARG A 70 -7.01 -7.30 21.29
C ARG A 70 -7.84 -8.42 20.67
N VAL A 71 -8.01 -8.42 19.35
CA VAL A 71 -8.87 -9.39 18.65
C VAL A 71 -8.21 -10.76 18.43
N LEU A 72 -6.88 -10.83 18.50
CA LEU A 72 -6.14 -12.11 18.43
C LEU A 72 -6.33 -12.91 19.73
N ARG A 73 -6.48 -14.23 19.62
CA ARG A 73 -6.52 -15.14 20.78
C ARG A 73 -5.12 -15.29 21.41
N PRO A 74 -5.03 -15.64 22.71
CA PRO A 74 -3.78 -16.13 23.27
C PRO A 74 -3.19 -17.26 22.41
N GLN A 75 -1.89 -17.22 22.17
CA GLN A 75 -1.16 -18.10 21.24
C GLN A 75 -1.56 -17.96 19.75
N GLY A 76 -2.34 -16.94 19.39
CA GLY A 76 -2.65 -16.63 18.00
C GLY A 76 -1.46 -15.97 17.28
N PHE A 77 -1.50 -16.03 15.94
CA PHE A 77 -0.45 -15.51 15.06
C PHE A 77 -0.84 -14.18 14.42
N LEU A 78 0.07 -13.21 14.44
CA LEU A 78 -0.01 -12.01 13.62
C LEU A 78 1.06 -12.07 12.54
N ARG A 79 0.67 -11.92 11.28
CA ARG A 79 1.57 -11.73 10.15
C ARG A 79 1.42 -10.33 9.58
N VAL A 80 2.52 -9.59 9.56
CA VAL A 80 2.62 -8.22 9.07
C VAL A 80 3.52 -8.18 7.86
N VAL A 81 3.02 -7.62 6.76
CA VAL A 81 3.79 -7.39 5.53
C VAL A 81 3.76 -5.90 5.20
N VAL A 82 4.95 -5.32 5.01
CA VAL A 82 5.17 -3.89 4.72
C VAL A 82 6.30 -3.74 3.71
N PRO A 83 6.45 -2.59 3.02
CA PRO A 83 7.64 -2.30 2.22
C PRO A 83 8.92 -2.40 3.06
N ASP A 84 9.96 -3.08 2.55
CA ASP A 84 11.22 -3.30 3.25
C ASP A 84 12.17 -2.10 3.11
N LEU A 85 12.12 -1.19 4.10
CA LEU A 85 13.01 -0.02 4.13
C LEU A 85 14.49 -0.42 4.12
N GLU A 86 14.86 -1.49 4.81
CA GLU A 86 16.26 -1.91 4.88
C GLU A 86 16.76 -2.36 3.51
N GLN A 87 15.97 -3.17 2.80
CA GLN A 87 16.32 -3.62 1.46
C GLN A 87 16.40 -2.44 0.49
N ILE A 88 15.44 -1.51 0.54
CA ILE A 88 15.43 -0.29 -0.26
C ILE A 88 16.72 0.52 -0.01
N VAL A 89 17.09 0.75 1.24
CA VAL A 89 18.30 1.52 1.61
C VAL A 89 19.58 0.82 1.15
N ARG A 90 19.68 -0.50 1.27
CA ARG A 90 20.86 -1.26 0.80
C ARG A 90 21.03 -1.15 -0.71
N ILE A 91 19.93 -1.23 -1.46
CA ILE A 91 19.94 -1.07 -2.91
C ILE A 91 20.25 0.37 -3.28
N TYR A 92 19.71 1.35 -2.56
CA TYR A 92 20.03 2.76 -2.74
C TYR A 92 21.54 3.02 -2.59
N LEU A 93 22.18 2.50 -1.55
CA LEU A 93 23.62 2.66 -1.36
C LEU A 93 24.43 2.00 -2.50
N THR A 94 24.03 0.79 -2.91
CA THR A 94 24.67 0.10 -4.04
C THR A 94 24.52 0.90 -5.34
N ALA A 95 23.33 1.44 -5.60
CA ALA A 95 23.06 2.22 -6.78
C ALA A 95 23.79 3.56 -6.77
N LEU A 96 23.87 4.21 -5.61
CA LEU A 96 24.62 5.45 -5.43
C LEU A 96 26.11 5.25 -5.75
N GLU A 97 26.73 4.20 -5.21
CA GLU A 97 28.14 3.87 -5.46
C GLU A 97 28.37 3.63 -6.96
N LYS A 98 27.59 2.74 -7.58
CA LYS A 98 27.76 2.38 -8.99
C LYS A 98 27.48 3.52 -9.97
N ALA A 99 26.45 4.32 -9.72
CA ALA A 99 26.16 5.50 -10.53
C ALA A 99 27.28 6.54 -10.40
N SER A 100 27.80 6.75 -9.19
CA SER A 100 28.93 7.66 -8.94
C SER A 100 30.22 7.21 -9.64
N ASP A 101 30.41 5.91 -9.81
CA ASP A 101 31.54 5.33 -10.56
C ASP A 101 31.35 5.40 -12.09
N GLY A 102 30.26 6.00 -12.59
CA GLY A 102 30.01 6.26 -14.01
C GLY A 102 29.27 5.14 -14.76
N SER A 103 28.61 4.22 -14.04
CA SER A 103 27.83 3.17 -14.68
C SER A 103 26.46 3.69 -15.18
N LEU A 104 26.34 3.92 -16.49
CA LEU A 104 25.10 4.38 -17.14
C LEU A 104 23.86 3.52 -16.85
N GLU A 105 24.01 2.20 -16.70
CA GLU A 105 22.91 1.31 -16.31
C GLU A 105 22.37 1.66 -14.91
N TRP A 106 23.28 2.00 -14.00
CA TRP A 106 22.97 2.23 -12.59
C TRP A 106 22.48 3.65 -12.30
N ASP A 107 22.66 4.59 -13.23
CA ASP A 107 22.00 5.91 -13.17
C ASP A 107 20.48 5.77 -13.09
N PHE A 108 19.90 4.90 -13.94
CA PHE A 108 18.46 4.66 -13.94
C PHE A 108 18.00 3.87 -12.71
N ASN A 109 18.79 2.90 -12.24
CA ASN A 109 18.49 2.15 -11.02
C ASN A 109 18.53 3.05 -9.78
N TYR A 110 19.48 3.99 -9.73
CA TYR A 110 19.57 5.00 -8.69
C TYR A 110 18.33 5.90 -8.70
N GLU A 111 17.94 6.43 -9.86
CA GLU A 111 16.74 7.28 -9.97
C GLU A 111 15.49 6.52 -9.51
N TRP A 112 15.32 5.25 -9.91
CA TRP A 112 14.17 4.43 -9.49
C TRP A 112 14.17 4.20 -7.97
N ILE A 113 15.26 3.69 -7.39
CA ILE A 113 15.27 3.33 -5.96
C ILE A 113 15.17 4.58 -5.07
N PHE A 114 15.66 5.73 -5.54
CA PHE A 114 15.47 7.00 -4.86
C PHE A 114 13.98 7.39 -4.83
N LEU A 115 13.27 7.25 -5.95
CA LEU A 115 11.83 7.49 -6.01
C LEU A 115 11.06 6.49 -5.14
N GLU A 116 11.40 5.20 -5.21
CA GLU A 116 10.79 4.15 -4.38
C GLU A 116 10.93 4.46 -2.88
N MET A 117 12.07 5.01 -2.46
CA MET A 117 12.28 5.42 -1.07
C MET A 117 11.55 6.72 -0.69
N TYR A 118 11.63 7.77 -1.52
CA TYR A 118 11.14 9.10 -1.16
C TYR A 118 9.71 9.37 -1.61
N ASP A 119 9.36 9.11 -2.87
CA ASP A 119 8.07 9.49 -3.46
C ASP A 119 6.89 8.88 -2.70
N GLN A 120 7.07 7.66 -2.19
CA GLN A 120 6.11 6.97 -1.32
C GLN A 120 5.67 7.79 -0.10
N THR A 121 6.57 8.64 0.43
CA THR A 121 6.35 9.42 1.66
C THR A 121 6.10 10.91 1.40
N VAL A 122 6.58 11.45 0.27
CA VAL A 122 6.58 12.90 0.01
C VAL A 122 5.62 13.36 -1.08
N ARG A 123 5.06 12.45 -1.89
CA ARG A 123 4.19 12.82 -3.02
C ARG A 123 2.98 13.65 -2.58
N ASN A 124 2.46 14.44 -3.52
CA ASN A 124 1.33 15.34 -3.31
C ASN A 124 0.20 15.14 -4.34
N GLN A 125 0.33 14.11 -5.18
CA GLN A 125 -0.63 13.75 -6.20
C GLN A 125 -0.62 12.24 -6.44
N PRO A 126 -1.72 11.67 -6.96
CA PRO A 126 -1.79 10.25 -7.23
C PRO A 126 -0.65 9.74 -8.12
N GLY A 127 -0.03 8.64 -7.74
CA GLY A 127 1.09 7.99 -8.44
C GLY A 127 2.44 8.71 -8.30
N GLY A 128 2.47 10.00 -7.95
CA GLY A 128 3.68 10.78 -7.73
C GLY A 128 4.66 10.76 -8.90
N GLU A 129 5.95 10.89 -8.59
CA GLU A 129 7.03 10.83 -9.58
C GLU A 129 7.33 9.39 -10.02
N MET A 130 7.01 8.38 -9.20
CA MET A 130 7.14 6.98 -9.63
C MET A 130 6.26 6.68 -10.84
N ALA A 131 5.01 7.16 -10.84
CA ALA A 131 4.14 7.01 -12.00
C ALA A 131 4.73 7.73 -13.22
N ASN A 132 5.19 8.98 -13.07
CA ASN A 132 5.83 9.73 -14.16
C ASN A 132 7.02 8.97 -14.75
N TYR A 133 7.84 8.32 -13.91
CA TYR A 133 8.96 7.50 -14.31
C TYR A 133 8.54 6.29 -15.15
N LEU A 134 7.48 5.58 -14.74
CA LEU A 134 6.92 4.43 -15.45
C LEU A 134 6.26 4.84 -16.79
N TYR A 135 5.74 6.06 -16.89
CA TYR A 135 5.13 6.60 -18.11
C TYR A 135 6.15 7.10 -19.15
N ARG A 136 7.45 7.01 -18.88
CA ARG A 136 8.48 7.40 -19.85
C ARG A 136 8.44 6.49 -21.09
N LYS A 137 8.69 7.10 -22.26
CA LYS A 137 8.72 6.36 -23.54
C LYS A 137 9.81 5.30 -23.58
N ASP A 138 10.93 5.60 -22.93
CA ASP A 138 12.05 4.70 -22.74
C ASP A 138 12.21 4.41 -21.25
N LEU A 139 12.35 3.13 -20.91
CA LEU A 139 12.52 2.63 -19.55
C LEU A 139 13.70 1.65 -19.54
N PRO A 140 14.95 2.16 -19.57
CA PRO A 140 16.13 1.32 -19.81
C PRO A 140 16.34 0.25 -18.73
N ASN A 141 15.89 0.51 -17.51
CA ASN A 141 15.97 -0.40 -16.38
C ASN A 141 14.64 -1.12 -16.06
N GLN A 142 13.80 -1.36 -17.08
CA GLN A 142 12.52 -2.04 -16.89
C GLN A 142 12.65 -3.34 -16.06
N GLN A 143 13.68 -4.15 -16.32
CA GLN A 143 13.90 -5.39 -15.58
C GLN A 143 14.12 -5.14 -14.08
N PHE A 144 14.94 -4.16 -13.72
CA PHE A 144 15.17 -3.78 -12.32
C PHE A 144 13.86 -3.35 -11.64
N VAL A 145 13.06 -2.51 -12.30
CA VAL A 145 11.74 -2.06 -11.79
C VAL A 145 10.79 -3.24 -11.56
N LEU A 146 10.77 -4.22 -12.48
CA LEU A 146 9.95 -5.42 -12.35
C LEU A 146 10.40 -6.33 -11.21
N GLU A 147 11.71 -6.43 -10.97
CA GLU A 147 12.25 -7.17 -9.82
C GLU A 147 11.87 -6.53 -8.48
N ARG A 148 11.70 -5.20 -8.43
CA ARG A 148 11.23 -4.47 -7.24
C ARG A 148 9.74 -4.70 -7.00
N LEU A 149 8.89 -4.32 -7.97
CA LEU A 149 7.44 -4.23 -7.78
C LEU A 149 6.67 -5.51 -8.16
N GLY A 150 7.33 -6.48 -8.79
CA GLY A 150 6.68 -7.69 -9.28
C GLY A 150 5.67 -7.42 -10.40
N ARG A 151 4.59 -8.21 -10.44
CA ARG A 151 3.60 -8.19 -11.53
C ARG A 151 2.83 -6.88 -11.66
N GLU A 152 2.67 -6.12 -10.59
CA GLU A 152 1.94 -4.86 -10.62
C GLU A 152 2.62 -3.82 -11.53
N ALA A 153 3.95 -3.80 -11.54
CA ALA A 153 4.69 -2.92 -12.45
C ALA A 153 4.44 -3.28 -13.93
N ASN A 154 4.32 -4.57 -14.28
CA ASN A 154 3.98 -4.95 -15.66
C ASN A 154 2.65 -4.32 -16.08
N ASN A 155 1.62 -4.40 -15.23
CA ASN A 155 0.31 -3.82 -15.53
C ASN A 155 0.38 -2.29 -15.73
N LEU A 156 1.14 -1.60 -14.88
CA LEU A 156 1.33 -0.15 -14.97
C LEU A 156 2.11 0.25 -16.24
N ILE A 157 3.19 -0.46 -16.55
CA ILE A 157 4.02 -0.22 -17.75
C ILE A 157 3.21 -0.51 -19.02
N GLU A 158 2.38 -1.54 -19.03
CA GLU A 158 1.49 -1.83 -20.16
C GLU A 158 0.41 -0.77 -20.35
N ALA A 159 -0.20 -0.30 -19.25
CA ALA A 159 -1.16 0.80 -19.29
C ALA A 159 -0.52 2.08 -19.83
N ALA A 160 0.69 2.40 -19.37
CA ALA A 160 1.50 3.51 -19.87
C ALA A 160 1.76 3.45 -21.37
N LYS A 161 2.17 2.28 -21.87
CA LYS A 161 2.42 2.07 -23.30
C LYS A 161 1.14 2.27 -24.13
N LYS A 162 -0.01 1.78 -23.66
CA LYS A 162 -1.31 1.98 -24.33
C LYS A 162 -1.72 3.45 -24.39
N GLU A 163 -1.54 4.19 -23.30
CA GLU A 163 -1.90 5.61 -23.24
C GLU A 163 -1.01 6.47 -24.15
N SER A 164 0.30 6.15 -24.23
CA SER A 164 1.26 6.83 -25.11
C SER A 164 0.98 6.62 -26.62
N GLN A 165 0.28 5.54 -26.98
CA GLN A 165 -0.09 5.20 -28.37
C GLN A 165 -1.45 5.77 -28.79
N GLY A 166 -2.24 6.31 -27.84
CA GLY A 166 -3.53 6.98 -28.11
C GLY A 166 -3.34 8.42 -28.57
N THR A 167 -3.51 8.69 -29.87
CA THR A 167 -3.51 10.05 -30.46
C THR A 167 -4.65 10.92 -29.93
N ASN A 168 -4.34 11.98 -29.19
CA ASN A 168 -5.28 13.07 -28.88
C ASN A 168 -5.43 14.01 -30.10
N VAL A 169 -6.40 13.73 -30.97
CA VAL A 169 -6.90 14.72 -31.95
C VAL A 169 -8.11 15.42 -31.32
N VAL A 170 -7.91 16.62 -30.77
CA VAL A 170 -8.99 17.40 -30.14
C VAL A 170 -9.82 18.08 -31.24
N ASN A 171 -11.10 17.73 -31.35
CA ASN A 171 -12.05 18.30 -32.32
C ASN A 171 -12.94 19.38 -31.68
N LYS A 172 -13.38 20.38 -32.45
CA LYS A 172 -14.21 21.51 -31.96
C LYS A 172 -15.56 21.10 -31.35
N GLU A 173 -16.08 19.92 -31.68
CA GLU A 173 -17.33 19.37 -31.14
C GLU A 173 -17.24 19.02 -29.64
N ASP A 174 -16.02 18.75 -29.12
CA ASP A 174 -15.78 18.41 -27.71
C ASP A 174 -16.14 19.54 -26.73
N LYS A 175 -16.13 20.80 -27.17
CA LYS A 175 -16.40 21.95 -26.27
C LYS A 175 -17.85 22.02 -25.83
N ILE A 176 -18.79 21.81 -26.75
CA ILE A 176 -20.23 21.86 -26.45
C ILE A 176 -20.61 20.66 -25.58
N GLU A 177 -20.06 19.49 -25.88
CA GLU A 177 -20.26 18.29 -25.08
C GLU A 177 -19.66 18.42 -23.66
N LYS A 178 -18.49 19.05 -23.50
CA LYS A 178 -17.91 19.39 -22.18
C LYS A 178 -18.82 20.30 -21.36
N ILE A 179 -19.40 21.32 -21.98
CA ILE A 179 -20.29 22.27 -21.28
C ILE A 179 -21.54 21.54 -20.80
N LEU A 180 -22.17 20.72 -21.65
CA LEU A 180 -23.34 19.92 -21.29
C LEU A 180 -23.01 18.89 -20.20
N LYS A 181 -21.87 18.19 -20.29
CA LYS A 181 -21.38 17.28 -19.24
C LYS A 181 -21.14 18.01 -17.91
N ASN A 182 -20.61 19.22 -17.93
CA ASN A 182 -20.40 20.02 -16.72
C ASN A 182 -21.71 20.49 -16.09
N ILE A 183 -22.71 20.89 -16.89
CA ILE A 183 -24.05 21.26 -16.41
C ILE A 183 -24.77 20.03 -15.84
N PHE A 184 -24.69 18.89 -16.52
CA PHE A 184 -25.26 17.63 -16.04
C PHE A 184 -24.57 17.17 -14.74
N ARG A 185 -23.24 17.25 -14.66
CA ARG A 185 -22.48 16.93 -13.45
C ARG A 185 -22.83 17.86 -12.29
N PHE A 186 -22.97 19.15 -12.57
CA PHE A 186 -23.47 20.14 -11.63
C PHE A 186 -24.84 19.72 -11.12
N LEU A 187 -25.81 19.44 -11.98
CA LEU A 187 -27.17 19.11 -11.55
C LEU A 187 -27.25 17.77 -10.79
N ARG A 188 -26.51 16.76 -11.23
CA ARG A 188 -26.65 15.37 -10.76
C ARG A 188 -25.81 15.00 -9.54
N TYR A 189 -24.66 15.65 -9.32
CA TYR A 189 -23.72 15.24 -8.27
C TYR A 189 -23.52 16.36 -7.23
N PRO A 190 -24.15 16.25 -6.03
CA PRO A 190 -24.00 17.23 -4.95
C PRO A 190 -22.54 17.46 -4.54
N LYS A 191 -21.69 16.43 -4.60
CA LYS A 191 -20.24 16.55 -4.36
C LYS A 191 -19.59 17.53 -5.33
N TYR A 192 -19.93 17.50 -6.62
CA TYR A 192 -19.35 18.40 -7.62
C TYR A 192 -19.75 19.86 -7.40
N ARG A 193 -21.01 20.13 -7.03
CA ARG A 193 -21.46 21.49 -6.66
C ARG A 193 -20.71 22.01 -5.44
N ARG A 194 -20.58 21.16 -4.41
CA ARG A 194 -19.82 21.49 -3.18
C ARG A 194 -18.39 21.87 -3.50
N GLU A 195 -17.71 21.12 -4.35
CA GLU A 195 -16.33 21.42 -4.74
C GLU A 195 -16.20 22.74 -5.51
N LEU A 196 -17.15 23.07 -6.41
CA LEU A 196 -17.15 24.36 -7.10
C LEU A 196 -17.37 25.54 -6.14
N LEU A 197 -18.28 25.40 -5.17
CA LEU A 197 -18.50 26.41 -4.15
C LEU A 197 -17.26 26.59 -3.26
N LEU A 198 -16.67 25.49 -2.79
CA LEU A 198 -15.43 25.53 -2.00
C LEU A 198 -14.29 26.19 -2.79
N LYS A 199 -14.15 25.88 -4.08
CA LYS A 199 -13.15 26.51 -4.95
C LYS A 199 -13.39 28.00 -5.11
N GLY A 200 -14.65 28.44 -5.21
CA GLY A 200 -15.01 29.85 -5.28
C GLY A 200 -14.72 30.62 -3.99
N ILE A 201 -15.06 30.02 -2.84
CA ILE A 201 -14.86 30.62 -1.51
C ILE A 201 -13.38 30.70 -1.14
N LEU A 202 -12.64 29.60 -1.33
CA LEU A 202 -11.25 29.48 -0.89
C LEU A 202 -10.23 30.03 -1.89
N GLY A 203 -10.62 30.22 -3.16
CA GLY A 203 -9.72 30.70 -4.20
C GLY A 203 -8.44 29.86 -4.31
N LYS A 204 -7.27 30.47 -4.08
CA LYS A 204 -5.97 29.77 -4.12
C LYS A 204 -5.80 28.75 -2.97
N GLU A 205 -6.45 28.96 -1.83
CA GLU A 205 -6.37 28.06 -0.66
C GLU A 205 -7.08 26.72 -0.90
N TYR A 206 -7.95 26.65 -1.93
CA TYR A 206 -8.54 25.38 -2.35
C TYR A 206 -7.46 24.33 -2.69
N ASN A 207 -6.30 24.75 -3.20
CA ASN A 207 -5.18 23.84 -3.46
C ASN A 207 -4.63 23.22 -2.16
N PHE A 208 -4.59 23.98 -1.05
CA PHE A 208 -4.18 23.44 0.25
C PHE A 208 -5.20 22.43 0.78
N LEU A 209 -6.50 22.66 0.55
CA LEU A 209 -7.54 21.69 0.89
C LEU A 209 -7.39 20.38 0.09
N GLN A 210 -7.15 20.47 -1.23
CA GLN A 210 -6.93 19.27 -2.06
C GLN A 210 -5.67 18.53 -1.63
N LEU A 211 -4.59 19.26 -1.34
CA LEU A 211 -3.35 18.70 -0.80
C LEU A 211 -3.58 17.98 0.53
N GLY A 212 -4.29 18.61 1.47
CA GLY A 212 -4.63 18.01 2.76
C GLY A 212 -5.45 16.74 2.61
N ARG A 213 -6.46 16.74 1.73
CA ARG A 213 -7.27 15.55 1.43
C ARG A 213 -6.45 14.43 0.82
N PHE A 214 -5.53 14.75 -0.08
CA PHE A 214 -4.63 13.77 -0.66
C PHE A 214 -3.67 13.19 0.39
N ARG A 215 -3.08 14.04 1.23
CA ARG A 215 -2.19 13.62 2.35
C ARG A 215 -2.91 12.78 3.41
N GLN A 216 -4.23 12.93 3.54
CA GLN A 216 -5.09 12.12 4.40
C GLN A 216 -5.71 10.93 3.68
N SER A 217 -5.39 10.71 2.40
CA SER A 217 -5.81 9.52 1.69
C SER A 217 -4.95 8.32 2.10
N GLY A 218 -5.42 7.10 1.81
CA GLY A 218 -4.66 5.87 2.02
C GLY A 218 -3.54 5.63 0.99
N GLU A 219 -3.15 6.63 0.19
CA GLU A 219 -2.08 6.46 -0.81
C GLU A 219 -0.69 6.77 -0.25
N ILE A 220 -0.59 7.64 0.76
CA ILE A 220 0.70 8.05 1.32
C ILE A 220 1.20 7.04 2.34
N HIS A 221 2.49 6.71 2.26
CA HIS A 221 3.17 6.02 3.35
C HIS A 221 3.56 7.06 4.40
N GLN A 222 2.89 7.02 5.54
CA GLN A 222 3.15 7.88 6.69
C GLN A 222 4.39 7.42 7.48
N TRP A 223 4.73 6.13 7.39
CA TRP A 223 5.92 5.57 8.01
C TRP A 223 6.45 4.34 7.27
N MET A 224 7.76 4.13 7.28
CA MET A 224 8.39 2.93 6.72
C MET A 224 9.11 2.14 7.81
N TYR A 225 9.27 0.84 7.59
CA TYR A 225 9.81 -0.06 8.59
C TYR A 225 10.94 -0.91 8.02
N ASP A 226 11.95 -1.12 8.85
CA ASP A 226 12.96 -2.16 8.70
C ASP A 226 12.69 -3.29 9.71
N ARG A 227 13.49 -4.37 9.62
CA ARG A 227 13.35 -5.53 10.51
C ARG A 227 13.42 -5.17 12.00
N TYR A 228 14.17 -4.14 12.37
CA TYR A 228 14.39 -3.77 13.77
C TYR A 228 13.24 -2.91 14.31
N SER A 229 12.89 -1.85 13.60
CA SER A 229 11.82 -0.92 13.95
C SER A 229 10.45 -1.61 13.98
N LEU A 230 10.15 -2.51 13.04
CA LEU A 230 8.93 -3.31 13.07
C LEU A 230 8.94 -4.29 14.26
N ALA A 231 10.06 -4.98 14.53
CA ALA A 231 10.17 -5.85 15.69
C ALA A 231 9.94 -5.10 17.01
N MET A 232 10.51 -3.91 17.14
CA MET A 232 10.36 -3.09 18.34
C MET A 232 8.92 -2.60 18.52
N LEU A 233 8.24 -2.24 17.44
CA LEU A 233 6.83 -1.85 17.49
C LEU A 233 5.94 -3.03 17.90
N LEU A 234 6.12 -4.21 17.29
CA LEU A 234 5.39 -5.44 17.66
C LEU A 234 5.61 -5.80 19.13
N LYS A 235 6.86 -5.73 19.61
CA LYS A 235 7.21 -5.98 21.02
C LYS A 235 6.53 -4.96 21.95
N LYS A 236 6.49 -3.68 21.57
CA LYS A 236 5.82 -2.61 22.33
C LYS A 236 4.31 -2.86 22.45
N CYS A 237 3.70 -3.50 21.45
CA CYS A 237 2.30 -3.91 21.46
C CYS A 237 2.03 -5.22 22.22
N GLY A 238 3.05 -5.83 22.85
CA GLY A 238 2.91 -7.02 23.68
C GLY A 238 3.04 -8.35 22.93
N MET A 239 3.47 -8.32 21.66
CA MET A 239 3.74 -9.54 20.90
C MET A 239 5.10 -10.15 21.27
N GLU A 240 5.19 -11.48 21.16
CA GLU A 240 6.37 -12.28 21.45
C GLU A 240 6.77 -13.17 20.27
N ASN A 241 7.90 -13.87 20.36
CA ASN A 241 8.42 -14.78 19.32
C ASN A 241 8.46 -14.15 17.91
N ILE A 242 8.87 -12.88 17.89
CA ILE A 242 8.90 -12.04 16.70
C ILE A 242 10.02 -12.53 15.77
N VAL A 243 9.67 -12.85 14.53
CA VAL A 243 10.59 -13.45 13.57
C VAL A 243 10.32 -12.92 12.17
N GLN A 244 11.40 -12.67 11.43
CA GLN A 244 11.31 -12.38 10.00
C GLN A 244 11.06 -13.68 9.23
N ARG A 245 10.17 -13.62 8.25
CA ARG A 245 9.80 -14.74 7.38
C ARG A 245 10.09 -14.42 5.92
N THR A 246 9.95 -15.43 5.08
CA THR A 246 9.76 -15.26 3.63
C THR A 246 8.26 -15.24 3.30
N ALA A 247 7.92 -15.03 2.03
CA ALA A 247 6.55 -15.11 1.53
C ALA A 247 5.90 -16.50 1.73
N THR A 248 6.69 -17.57 1.82
CA THR A 248 6.20 -18.96 1.89
C THR A 248 6.35 -19.59 3.27
N GLU A 249 7.30 -19.12 4.09
CA GLU A 249 7.50 -19.59 5.46
C GLU A 249 6.53 -18.91 6.43
N SER A 250 5.92 -19.70 7.33
CA SER A 250 4.98 -19.18 8.31
C SER A 250 4.80 -20.13 9.50
N TYR A 251 4.44 -19.58 10.66
CA TYR A 251 3.83 -20.36 11.76
C TYR A 251 2.45 -20.93 11.39
N ILE A 252 1.78 -20.34 10.40
CA ILE A 252 0.44 -20.71 9.95
C ILE A 252 0.57 -21.93 9.03
N ALA A 253 -0.07 -23.03 9.42
CA ALA A 253 -0.08 -24.25 8.61
C ALA A 253 -0.68 -23.99 7.23
N ASN A 254 -0.04 -24.56 6.20
CA ASN A 254 -0.44 -24.42 4.79
C ASN A 254 -0.49 -22.97 4.27
N TRP A 255 0.28 -22.03 4.85
CA TRP A 255 0.26 -20.62 4.46
C TRP A 255 0.28 -20.36 2.94
N HIS A 256 1.16 -21.05 2.22
CA HIS A 256 1.30 -20.92 0.76
C HIS A 256 0.02 -21.24 -0.03
N THR A 257 -0.90 -22.07 0.50
CA THR A 257 -2.14 -22.42 -0.22
C THR A 257 -3.13 -21.27 -0.30
N PHE A 258 -3.04 -20.29 0.60
CA PHE A 258 -3.89 -19.11 0.58
C PHE A 258 -3.51 -18.14 -0.55
N ASN A 259 -2.29 -18.22 -1.08
CA ASN A 259 -1.76 -17.32 -2.10
C ASN A 259 -1.94 -15.83 -1.72
N LEU A 260 -1.74 -15.48 -0.45
CA LEU A 260 -1.85 -14.09 0.05
C LEU A 260 -0.55 -13.29 -0.08
N ASP A 261 0.60 -13.96 0.01
CA ASP A 261 1.95 -13.40 -0.23
C ASP A 261 2.63 -13.93 -1.49
N THR A 262 1.98 -14.86 -2.18
CA THR A 262 2.47 -15.47 -3.42
C THR A 262 1.40 -15.42 -4.48
N GLU A 263 1.83 -15.42 -5.73
CA GLU A 263 1.02 -15.75 -6.89
C GLU A 263 0.73 -17.27 -6.92
N PRO A 264 -0.30 -17.73 -7.68
CA PRO A 264 -0.63 -19.15 -7.76
C PRO A 264 0.50 -20.06 -8.28
N ASP A 265 1.49 -19.50 -8.98
CA ASP A 265 2.68 -20.22 -9.44
C ASP A 265 3.86 -20.20 -8.45
N GLY A 266 3.64 -19.62 -7.25
CA GLY A 266 4.63 -19.52 -6.19
C GLY A 266 5.55 -18.31 -6.29
N THR A 267 5.42 -17.46 -7.32
CA THR A 267 6.18 -16.20 -7.39
C THR A 267 5.75 -15.25 -6.26
N VAL A 268 6.67 -14.48 -5.69
CA VAL A 268 6.37 -13.60 -4.55
C VAL A 268 5.54 -12.42 -5.01
N TYR A 269 4.46 -12.14 -4.27
CA TYR A 269 3.69 -10.90 -4.42
C TYR A 269 4.43 -9.77 -3.69
N LYS A 270 4.67 -8.66 -4.40
CA LYS A 270 5.47 -7.50 -3.93
C LYS A 270 6.83 -7.92 -3.34
N PRO A 271 7.79 -8.32 -4.20
CA PRO A 271 9.10 -8.87 -3.78
C PRO A 271 9.94 -7.96 -2.88
N ASP A 272 9.66 -6.66 -2.89
CA ASP A 272 10.24 -5.63 -2.04
C ASP A 272 9.70 -5.61 -0.60
N SER A 273 8.90 -6.60 -0.20
CA SER A 273 8.25 -6.64 1.11
C SER A 273 9.10 -7.27 2.21
N LEU A 274 8.95 -6.72 3.41
CA LEU A 274 9.40 -7.30 4.68
C LEU A 274 8.23 -8.08 5.30
N PHE A 275 8.44 -9.38 5.53
CA PHE A 275 7.46 -10.26 6.17
C PHE A 275 7.88 -10.52 7.62
N MET A 276 7.00 -10.21 8.57
CA MET A 276 7.23 -10.46 9.98
C MET A 276 6.06 -11.17 10.62
N GLU A 277 6.36 -12.14 11.48
CA GLU A 277 5.37 -12.84 12.28
C GLU A 277 5.66 -12.68 13.77
N ALA A 278 4.60 -12.66 14.56
CA ALA A 278 4.67 -12.65 16.00
C ALA A 278 3.50 -13.44 16.61
N ILE A 279 3.66 -13.80 17.88
CA ILE A 279 2.69 -14.59 18.65
C ILE A 279 2.15 -13.74 19.78
N LYS A 280 0.84 -13.74 19.99
CA LYS A 280 0.25 -13.20 21.23
C LYS A 280 0.52 -14.19 22.36
N PRO A 281 1.12 -13.78 23.50
CA PRO A 281 1.40 -14.70 24.61
C PRO A 281 0.13 -15.36 25.15
N SER A 282 0.28 -16.52 25.78
CA SER A 282 -0.81 -17.30 26.38
C SER A 282 -1.54 -16.57 27.52
N GLY A 283 -0.99 -15.43 27.96
CA GLY A 283 -1.35 -14.74 29.19
C GLY A 283 -0.64 -15.39 30.38
N SER A 284 0.12 -14.60 31.12
CA SER A 284 0.25 -14.84 32.56
C SER A 284 -0.99 -14.22 33.19
N THR A 285 -1.79 -15.03 33.89
CA THR A 285 -2.67 -14.52 34.93
C THR A 285 -1.82 -13.61 35.82
N ILE A 286 -2.08 -12.31 35.82
CA ILE A 286 -1.66 -11.42 36.92
C ILE A 286 -2.81 -11.45 37.92
#